data_AF-A0A6V7XAI5-F1
#
_entry.id   AF-A0A6V7XAI5-F1
#
_cell.length_a   1.000
_cell.length_b   1.000
_cell.length_c   1.000
_cell.angle_alpha   90.00
_cell.angle_beta   90.00
_cell.angle_gamma   90.00
#
_symmetry.space_group_name_H-M   'P 1'
#
loop_
_entity.id
_entity.type
_entity.pdbx_description
1 polymer ?
#
loop_
_entity_poly.entity_id
_entity_poly.type
_entity_poly.pdbx_seq_one_letter_code
_entity_poly.pdbx_strand_id
1 'polypeptide(L)'
;MYLISIFLLYFYIFQNFVNSDLFTSSVDLQQLTYAEKDIPKLITNYIQLETERLEHLKSIAEKYQQNNEEMQTNLLSVSNPINAFRLIKKLAQTWKDLQAEMRSDIAGSYLQNISIQKGSRFPTDEDLNGAAVGLLRLQDTYRLDTGDLANGVVKNVKIGNGMSGWELIFLFLKFLIFGYTAPPLPSLSSSSSFLHFWLYTWPSNNINFFKCISRLRKIYDGHDEVRNN
;
A
#
# COMPACT_ATOMS: atom_id res chain seq x y z
N MET A 1 -53.20 -13.61 10.63
CA MET A 1 -52.81 -12.19 10.47
C MET A 1 -51.48 -11.86 11.14
N TYR A 2 -51.19 -12.30 12.36
CA TYR A 2 -49.92 -12.00 13.06
C TYR A 2 -48.65 -12.53 12.35
N LEU A 3 -48.67 -13.73 11.77
CA LEU A 3 -47.53 -14.28 11.02
C LEU A 3 -47.13 -13.43 9.81
N ILE A 4 -48.09 -12.86 9.09
CA ILE A 4 -47.85 -11.99 7.93
C ILE A 4 -47.25 -10.65 8.37
N SER A 5 -47.74 -10.09 9.49
CA SER A 5 -47.18 -8.86 10.06
C SER A 5 -45.74 -9.06 10.56
N ILE A 6 -45.42 -10.23 11.15
CA ILE A 6 -44.05 -10.58 11.56
C ILE A 6 -43.15 -10.75 10.33
N PHE A 7 -43.64 -11.38 9.27
CA PHE A 7 -42.87 -11.56 8.03
C PHE A 7 -42.57 -10.24 7.32
N LEU A 8 -43.52 -9.31 7.31
CA LEU A 8 -43.33 -7.95 6.78
C LEU A 8 -42.35 -7.14 7.62
N LEU A 9 -42.39 -7.28 8.94
CA LEU A 9 -41.43 -6.62 9.84
C LEU A 9 -40.01 -7.16 9.64
N TYR A 10 -39.88 -8.49 9.49
CA TYR A 10 -38.61 -9.15 9.21
C TYR A 10 -38.04 -8.74 7.85
N PHE A 11 -38.89 -8.69 6.82
CA PHE A 11 -38.50 -8.21 5.48
C PHE A 11 -38.09 -6.74 5.52
N TYR A 12 -38.80 -5.90 6.27
CA TYR A 12 -38.45 -4.48 6.44
C TYR A 12 -37.10 -4.30 7.14
N ILE A 13 -36.81 -5.06 8.21
CA ILE A 13 -35.51 -5.03 8.89
C ILE A 13 -34.39 -5.50 7.95
N PHE A 14 -34.63 -6.55 7.17
CA PHE A 14 -33.65 -7.09 6.22
C PHE A 14 -33.31 -6.09 5.10
N GLN A 15 -34.31 -5.38 4.58
CA GLN A 15 -34.09 -4.33 3.57
C GLN A 15 -33.25 -3.17 4.11
N ASN A 16 -33.41 -2.78 5.38
CA ASN A 16 -32.60 -1.73 5.98
C ASN A 16 -31.14 -2.16 6.22
N PHE A 17 -30.92 -3.43 6.58
CA PHE A 17 -29.57 -3.97 6.81
C PHE A 17 -28.76 -4.10 5.50
N VAL A 18 -29.37 -4.56 4.41
CA VAL A 18 -28.68 -4.71 3.12
C VAL A 18 -28.30 -3.35 2.52
N ASN A 19 -29.12 -2.33 2.75
CA ASN A 19 -28.85 -0.98 2.26
C ASN A 19 -27.70 -0.31 3.03
N SER A 20 -27.54 -0.54 4.33
CA SER A 20 -26.48 0.12 5.10
C SER A 20 -25.07 -0.23 4.60
N ASP A 21 -24.81 -1.49 4.23
CA ASP A 21 -23.46 -1.93 3.87
C ASP A 21 -22.99 -1.38 2.51
N LEU A 22 -23.92 -1.26 1.54
CA LEU A 22 -23.63 -0.66 0.23
C LEU A 22 -23.42 0.85 0.32
N PHE A 23 -24.23 1.56 1.11
CA PHE A 23 -24.06 3.00 1.31
C PHE A 23 -22.80 3.33 2.10
N THR A 24 -22.43 2.51 3.10
CA THR A 24 -21.15 2.64 3.81
C THR A 24 -19.96 2.49 2.87
N SER A 25 -19.94 1.44 2.03
CA SER A 25 -18.84 1.21 1.08
C SER A 25 -18.69 2.33 0.05
N SER A 26 -19.80 2.91 -0.43
CA SER A 26 -19.76 4.04 -1.38
C SER A 26 -19.27 5.32 -0.73
N VAL A 27 -19.68 5.59 0.51
CA VAL A 27 -19.21 6.73 1.29
C VAL A 27 -17.72 6.58 1.63
N ASP A 28 -17.27 5.37 1.95
CA ASP A 28 -15.86 5.09 2.26
C ASP A 28 -14.96 5.28 1.04
N LEU A 29 -15.36 4.78 -0.14
CA LEU A 29 -14.63 5.02 -1.39
C LEU A 29 -14.56 6.50 -1.74
N GLN A 30 -15.62 7.27 -1.50
CA GLN A 30 -15.61 8.73 -1.67
C GLN A 30 -14.64 9.39 -0.70
N GLN A 31 -14.61 8.96 0.57
CA GLN A 31 -13.65 9.45 1.56
C GLN A 31 -12.20 9.15 1.17
N LEU A 32 -11.92 8.00 0.55
CA LEU A 32 -10.59 7.69 0.00
C LEU A 32 -10.17 8.67 -1.10
N THR A 33 -11.10 9.04 -1.99
CA THR A 33 -10.82 10.05 -3.02
C THR A 33 -10.53 11.44 -2.41
N TYR A 34 -11.21 11.80 -1.32
CA TYR A 34 -10.90 13.04 -0.61
C TYR A 34 -9.55 12.96 0.13
N ALA A 35 -9.19 11.80 0.69
CA ALA A 35 -7.89 11.58 1.30
C ALA A 35 -6.74 11.69 0.28
N GLU A 36 -6.93 11.16 -0.93
CA GLU A 36 -5.96 11.28 -2.03
C GLU A 36 -5.64 12.75 -2.38
N LYS A 37 -6.67 13.60 -2.44
CA LYS A 37 -6.51 15.04 -2.71
C LYS A 37 -5.69 15.79 -1.67
N ASP A 38 -5.60 15.26 -0.45
CA ASP A 38 -4.81 15.87 0.61
C ASP A 38 -3.36 15.37 0.65
N ILE A 39 -3.00 14.29 -0.07
CA ILE A 39 -1.63 13.76 -0.12
C ILE A 39 -0.60 14.83 -0.50
N PRO A 40 -0.83 15.67 -1.53
CA PRO A 40 0.14 16.71 -1.89
C PRO A 40 0.40 17.67 -0.73
N LYS A 41 -0.65 18.07 0.01
CA LYS A 41 -0.51 18.95 1.18
C LYS A 41 0.29 18.29 2.30
N LEU A 42 0.08 16.99 2.53
CA LEU A 42 0.87 16.24 3.51
C LEU A 42 2.36 16.25 3.13
N ILE A 43 2.67 15.98 1.86
CA ILE A 43 4.05 15.99 1.38
C ILE A 43 4.65 17.40 1.50
N THR A 44 3.93 18.45 1.10
CA THR A 44 4.41 19.84 1.20
C THR A 44 4.68 20.23 2.66
N ASN A 45 3.79 19.87 3.58
CA ASN A 45 3.97 20.16 5.00
C ASN A 45 5.17 19.41 5.59
N TYR A 46 5.37 18.14 5.20
CA TYR A 46 6.54 17.37 5.61
C TYR A 46 7.85 17.99 5.09
N ILE A 47 7.87 18.37 3.81
CA ILE A 47 9.02 19.06 3.20
C ILE A 47 9.33 20.34 3.96
N GLN A 48 8.31 21.14 4.29
CA GLN A 48 8.49 22.38 5.04
C GLN A 48 9.15 22.13 6.41
N LEU A 49 8.65 21.16 7.17
CA LEU A 49 9.21 20.79 8.47
C LEU A 49 10.67 20.35 8.36
N GLU A 50 11.01 19.55 7.35
CA GLU A 50 12.39 19.12 7.14
C GLU A 50 13.29 20.27 6.69
N THR A 51 12.78 21.21 5.87
CA THR A 51 13.54 22.41 5.50
C THR A 51 13.81 23.31 6.69
N GLU A 52 12.85 23.52 7.59
CA GLU A 52 13.05 24.30 8.82
C GLU A 52 14.13 23.67 9.72
N ARG A 53 14.12 22.33 9.85
CA ARG A 53 15.16 21.59 10.57
C ARG A 53 16.54 21.75 9.91
N LEU A 54 16.61 21.64 8.59
CA LEU A 54 17.87 21.80 7.84
C LEU A 54 18.41 23.23 7.96
N GLU A 55 17.54 24.24 7.91
CA GLU A 55 17.92 25.64 8.15
C GLU A 55 18.46 25.84 9.57
N HIS A 56 17.83 25.23 10.57
CA HIS A 56 18.32 25.25 11.94
C HIS A 56 19.73 24.65 12.04
N LEU A 57 19.95 23.47 11.48
CA LEU A 57 21.28 22.83 11.44
C LEU A 57 22.32 23.67 10.69
N LYS A 58 21.93 24.31 9.59
CA LYS A 58 22.80 25.23 8.85
C LYS A 58 23.21 26.42 9.70
N SER A 59 22.28 27.03 10.44
CA SER A 59 22.58 28.15 11.34
C SER A 59 23.53 27.75 12.48
N ILE A 60 23.42 26.50 12.95
CA ILE A 60 24.34 25.96 13.96
C ILE A 60 25.75 25.81 13.35
N ALA A 61 25.85 25.25 12.14
CA ALA A 61 27.13 25.11 11.44
C ALA A 61 27.83 26.46 11.20
N GLU A 62 27.09 27.49 10.76
CA GLU A 62 27.62 28.85 10.56
C GLU A 62 28.15 29.46 11.86
N LYS A 63 27.42 29.33 12.98
CA LYS A 63 27.87 29.78 14.31
C LYS A 63 29.17 29.08 14.73
N TYR A 64 29.31 27.78 14.44
CA TYR A 64 30.55 27.06 14.75
C TYR A 64 31.72 27.50 13.88
N GLN A 65 31.47 27.80 12.61
CA GLN A 65 32.50 28.30 11.71
C GLN A 65 33.05 29.65 12.19
N GLN A 66 32.18 30.60 12.52
CA GLN A 66 32.58 31.91 13.07
C GLN A 66 33.35 31.76 14.39
N ASN A 67 32.85 30.95 15.33
CA ASN A 67 33.54 30.70 16.59
C ASN A 67 34.92 30.04 16.41
N ASN A 68 35.09 29.17 15.41
CA ASN A 68 36.38 28.55 15.13
C ASN A 68 37.39 29.54 14.56
N GLU A 69 36.97 30.46 13.69
CA GLU A 69 37.82 31.53 13.15
C GLU A 69 38.32 32.44 14.29
N GLU A 70 37.45 32.79 15.23
CA GLU A 70 37.83 33.56 16.44
C GLU A 70 38.77 32.77 17.37
N MET A 71 38.57 31.46 17.54
CA MET A 71 39.43 30.64 18.39
C MET A 71 40.82 30.36 17.80
N GLN A 72 40.97 30.30 16.47
CA GLN A 72 42.27 30.13 15.82
C GLN A 72 43.23 31.29 16.16
N THR A 73 42.72 32.51 16.38
CA THR A 73 43.55 33.63 16.85
C THR A 73 44.05 33.48 18.28
N ASN A 74 43.42 32.60 19.08
CA ASN A 74 43.71 32.36 20.51
C ASN A 74 44.46 31.04 20.77
N LEU A 75 45.03 30.41 19.73
CA LEU A 75 45.68 29.09 19.77
C LEU A 75 46.79 28.94 20.83
N LEU A 76 47.41 30.06 21.26
CA LEU A 76 48.38 30.09 22.35
C LEU A 76 47.79 29.70 23.73
N SER A 77 46.46 29.63 23.87
CA SER A 77 45.75 29.30 25.10
C SER A 77 45.61 27.79 25.37
N VAL A 78 45.84 26.94 24.36
CA VAL A 78 45.67 25.48 24.44
C VAL A 78 46.82 24.78 25.18
N SER A 79 47.97 25.46 25.32
CA SER A 79 49.15 24.94 26.04
C SER A 79 48.92 24.73 27.54
N ASN A 80 47.85 25.32 28.11
CA ASN A 80 47.49 25.14 29.52
C ASN A 80 46.57 23.91 29.69
N PRO A 81 46.93 22.92 30.53
CA PRO A 81 46.11 21.73 30.76
C PRO A 81 44.69 22.01 31.26
N ILE A 82 44.46 23.12 31.99
CA ILE A 82 43.12 23.55 32.44
C ILE A 82 42.25 23.97 31.25
N ASN A 83 42.83 24.71 30.30
CA ASN A 83 42.13 25.15 29.10
C ASN A 83 41.84 23.98 28.15
N ALA A 84 42.79 23.04 28.02
CA ALA A 84 42.62 21.82 27.25
C ALA A 84 41.45 20.97 27.78
N PHE A 85 41.39 20.75 29.09
CA PHE A 85 40.27 20.03 29.72
C PHE A 85 38.93 20.72 29.48
N ARG A 86 38.87 22.05 29.63
CA ARG A 86 37.64 22.83 29.40
C ARG A 86 37.17 22.72 27.96
N LEU A 87 38.08 22.72 27.00
CA LEU A 87 37.78 22.57 25.58
C LEU A 87 37.25 21.18 25.26
N ILE A 88 37.90 20.12 25.75
CA ILE A 88 37.45 18.74 25.57
C ILE A 88 36.05 18.54 26.17
N LYS A 89 35.81 19.03 27.39
CA LYS A 89 34.49 18.94 28.04
C LYS A 89 33.41 19.64 27.21
N LYS A 90 33.69 20.85 26.72
CA LYS A 90 32.76 21.63 25.88
C LYS A 90 32.44 20.87 24.59
N LEU A 91 33.45 20.40 23.87
CA LEU A 91 33.25 19.61 22.63
C LEU A 91 32.46 18.33 22.87
N ALA A 92 32.74 17.61 23.97
CA ALA A 92 32.02 16.39 24.30
C ALA A 92 30.54 16.63 24.61
N GLN A 93 30.19 17.76 25.26
CA GLN A 93 28.79 18.14 25.48
C GLN A 93 28.13 18.59 24.18
N THR A 94 28.77 19.52 23.45
CA THR A 94 28.31 20.00 22.15
C THR A 94 28.03 18.85 21.17
N TRP A 95 28.89 17.85 21.10
CA TRP A 95 28.71 16.69 20.24
C TRP A 95 27.46 15.88 20.60
N LYS A 96 27.19 15.70 21.90
CA LYS A 96 25.98 15.01 22.37
C LYS A 96 24.71 15.78 21.99
N ASP A 97 24.73 17.10 22.12
CA ASP A 97 23.60 17.96 21.78
C ASP A 97 23.33 17.94 20.27
N LEU A 98 24.37 18.04 19.44
CA LEU A 98 24.28 17.88 17.99
C LEU A 98 23.75 16.51 17.57
N GLN A 99 24.22 15.46 18.24
CA GLN A 99 23.77 14.09 17.97
C GLN A 99 22.28 13.93 18.29
N ALA A 100 21.78 14.56 19.35
CA ALA A 100 20.36 14.55 19.69
C ALA A 100 19.52 15.29 18.62
N GLU A 101 19.98 16.46 18.18
CA GLU A 101 19.31 17.26 17.14
C GLU A 101 19.27 16.54 15.78
N MET A 102 20.37 15.89 15.39
CA MET A 102 20.43 15.08 14.16
C MET A 102 19.61 13.78 14.25
N ARG A 103 19.34 13.28 15.46
CA ARG A 103 18.52 12.08 15.67
C ARG A 103 17.05 12.37 15.92
N SER A 104 16.64 13.64 15.94
CA SER A 104 15.22 13.96 16.11
C SER A 104 14.39 13.35 14.99
N ASP A 105 13.43 12.50 15.36
CA ASP A 105 12.54 11.82 14.43
C ASP A 105 11.29 12.68 14.18
N ILE A 106 11.47 13.69 13.31
CA ILE A 106 10.37 14.55 12.86
C ILE A 106 9.37 13.74 12.02
N ALA A 107 9.86 12.75 11.27
CA ALA A 107 9.04 11.88 10.43
C ALA A 107 8.06 11.03 11.24
N GLY A 108 8.53 10.37 12.30
CA GLY A 108 7.70 9.52 13.16
C GLY A 108 6.58 10.31 13.84
N SER A 109 6.88 11.48 14.40
CA SER A 109 5.87 12.34 15.04
C SER A 109 4.86 12.91 14.05
N TYR A 110 5.31 13.29 12.85
CA TYR A 110 4.45 13.79 11.78
C TYR A 110 3.49 12.71 11.26
N LEU A 111 4.00 11.51 10.96
CA LEU A 111 3.20 10.38 10.51
C LEU A 111 2.20 9.91 11.57
N GLN A 112 2.60 9.92 12.85
CA GLN A 112 1.69 9.62 13.95
C GLN A 112 0.57 10.66 14.08
N ASN A 113 0.91 11.96 13.95
CA ASN A 113 -0.08 13.02 13.99
C ASN A 113 -1.09 12.91 12.84
N ILE A 114 -0.63 12.58 11.63
CA ILE A 114 -1.53 12.30 10.49
C ILE A 114 -2.40 11.07 10.77
N SER A 115 -1.81 9.99 11.28
CA SER A 115 -2.54 8.76 11.58
C SER A 115 -3.67 8.99 12.58
N ILE A 116 -3.41 9.80 13.63
CA ILE A 116 -4.39 10.17 14.66
C ILE A 116 -5.45 11.12 14.10
N GLN A 117 -5.05 12.18 13.40
CA GLN A 117 -5.98 13.20 12.88
C GLN A 117 -6.86 12.68 11.74
N LYS A 118 -6.30 11.81 10.88
CA LYS A 118 -7.01 11.28 9.72
C LYS A 118 -7.60 9.90 9.95
N GLY A 119 -7.46 9.35 11.16
CA GLY A 119 -8.13 8.15 11.64
C GLY A 119 -8.15 7.04 10.60
N SER A 120 -7.02 6.35 10.39
CA SER A 120 -6.94 5.13 9.57
C SER A 120 -7.64 5.21 8.20
N ARG A 121 -7.50 6.33 7.47
CA ARG A 121 -8.11 6.49 6.14
C ARG A 121 -7.31 5.94 4.97
N PHE A 122 -6.10 5.43 5.20
CA PHE A 122 -5.36 4.78 4.12
C PHE A 122 -5.72 3.30 4.09
N PRO A 123 -6.09 2.75 2.91
CA PRO A 123 -6.41 1.34 2.79
C PRO A 123 -5.20 0.50 3.14
N THR A 124 -5.44 -0.62 3.81
CA THR A 124 -4.41 -1.59 4.17
C THR A 124 -4.27 -2.65 3.07
N ASP A 125 -3.24 -3.49 3.20
CA ASP A 125 -3.07 -4.65 2.31
C ASP A 125 -4.28 -5.61 2.34
N GLU A 126 -5.03 -5.64 3.45
CA GLU A 126 -6.26 -6.43 3.57
C GLU A 126 -7.38 -5.89 2.68
N ASP A 127 -7.58 -4.57 2.66
CA ASP A 127 -8.59 -3.91 1.83
C ASP A 127 -8.29 -4.10 0.34
N LEU A 128 -7.02 -3.98 -0.05
CA LEU A 128 -6.57 -4.24 -1.42
C LEU A 128 -6.83 -5.70 -1.83
N ASN A 129 -6.54 -6.65 -0.94
CA ASN A 129 -6.80 -8.06 -1.15
C ASN A 129 -8.30 -8.37 -1.25
N GLY A 130 -9.13 -7.75 -0.40
CA GLY A 130 -10.58 -7.87 -0.43
C GLY A 130 -11.17 -7.34 -1.74
N ALA A 131 -10.71 -6.18 -2.20
CA ALA A 131 -11.10 -5.60 -3.48
C ALA A 131 -10.71 -6.49 -4.67
N ALA A 132 -9.49 -7.05 -4.66
CA ALA A 132 -9.04 -7.99 -5.67
C ALA A 132 -9.91 -9.25 -5.75
N VAL A 133 -10.26 -9.85 -4.60
CA VAL A 133 -11.15 -11.00 -4.53
C VAL A 133 -12.57 -10.64 -4.98
N GLY A 134 -13.08 -9.47 -4.60
CA GLY A 134 -14.37 -8.96 -5.06
C GLY A 134 -14.43 -8.80 -6.58
N LEU A 135 -13.37 -8.24 -7.18
CA LEU A 135 -13.24 -8.08 -8.62
C LEU A 135 -13.21 -9.44 -9.35
N LEU A 136 -12.44 -10.40 -8.84
CA LEU A 136 -12.40 -11.76 -9.38
C LEU A 136 -13.76 -12.45 -9.28
N ARG A 137 -14.48 -12.29 -8.16
CA ARG A 137 -15.86 -12.80 -8.01
C ARG A 137 -16.82 -12.20 -9.03
N LEU A 138 -16.73 -10.90 -9.31
CA LEU A 138 -17.54 -10.25 -10.34
C LEU A 138 -17.21 -10.78 -11.74
N GLN A 139 -15.92 -10.99 -12.02
CA GLN A 139 -15.47 -11.59 -13.27
C GLN A 139 -16.06 -12.99 -13.46
N ASP A 140 -16.03 -13.84 -12.42
CA ASP A 140 -16.57 -15.19 -12.46
C ASP A 140 -18.11 -15.22 -12.55
N THR A 141 -18.79 -14.38 -11.76
CA THR A 141 -20.26 -14.34 -11.69
C THR A 141 -20.88 -13.85 -13.01
N TYR A 142 -20.28 -12.82 -13.62
CA TYR A 142 -20.80 -12.21 -14.85
C TYR A 142 -20.08 -12.68 -16.12
N ARG A 143 -19.13 -13.63 -16.00
CA ARG A 143 -18.30 -14.15 -17.10
C ARG A 143 -17.73 -13.03 -17.96
N LEU A 144 -17.18 -12.01 -17.30
CA LEU A 144 -16.62 -10.84 -17.98
C LEU A 144 -15.39 -11.25 -18.79
N ASP A 145 -15.25 -10.69 -20.00
CA ASP A 145 -14.05 -10.90 -20.78
C ASP A 145 -12.87 -10.24 -20.07
N THR A 146 -11.84 -11.04 -19.86
CA THR A 146 -10.66 -10.65 -19.11
C THR A 146 -9.77 -9.67 -19.87
N GLY A 147 -9.80 -9.68 -21.21
CA GLY A 147 -9.09 -8.70 -22.04
C GLY A 147 -9.77 -7.34 -21.99
N ASP A 148 -11.09 -7.31 -22.08
CA ASP A 148 -11.89 -6.09 -21.90
C ASP A 148 -11.73 -5.53 -20.48
N LEU A 149 -11.80 -6.39 -19.46
CA LEU A 149 -11.63 -5.98 -18.06
C LEU A 149 -10.26 -5.36 -17.79
N ALA A 150 -9.19 -5.94 -18.36
CA ALA A 150 -7.83 -5.40 -18.28
C ALA A 150 -7.70 -4.02 -18.92
N ASN A 151 -8.51 -3.75 -19.95
CA ASN A 151 -8.53 -2.46 -20.65
C ASN A 151 -9.52 -1.46 -20.01
N GLY A 152 -10.15 -1.82 -18.88
CA GLY A 152 -11.14 -0.98 -18.20
C GLY A 152 -12.51 -0.94 -18.89
N VAL A 153 -12.80 -1.95 -19.73
CA VAL A 153 -14.06 -2.11 -20.46
C VAL A 153 -14.89 -3.22 -19.81
N VAL A 154 -16.14 -2.91 -19.47
CA VAL A 154 -17.08 -3.89 -18.93
C VAL A 154 -18.34 -3.85 -19.79
N LYS A 155 -18.70 -4.97 -20.42
CA LYS A 155 -19.88 -5.10 -21.31
C LYS A 155 -19.94 -3.96 -22.36
N ASN A 156 -18.83 -3.71 -23.06
CA ASN A 156 -18.66 -2.66 -24.07
C ASN A 156 -18.78 -1.21 -23.58
N VAL A 157 -18.77 -0.96 -22.27
CA VAL A 157 -18.70 0.38 -21.69
C VAL A 157 -17.31 0.59 -21.11
N LYS A 158 -16.64 1.68 -21.49
CA LYS A 158 -15.36 2.08 -20.89
C LYS A 158 -15.64 2.75 -19.54
N ILE A 159 -15.33 2.05 -18.45
CA ILE A 159 -15.59 2.50 -17.09
C ILE A 159 -14.37 3.23 -16.51
N GLY A 160 -13.16 2.86 -16.95
CA GLY A 160 -11.94 3.45 -16.40
C GLY A 160 -10.72 3.25 -17.27
N ASN A 161 -9.56 3.53 -16.67
CA ASN A 161 -8.27 3.25 -17.27
C ASN A 161 -7.99 1.74 -17.26
N GLY A 162 -7.20 1.28 -18.22
CA GLY A 162 -6.70 -0.09 -18.22
C GLY A 162 -5.76 -0.32 -17.05
N MET A 163 -5.74 -1.55 -16.55
CA MET A 163 -4.84 -1.99 -15.50
C MET A 163 -3.41 -2.03 -16.00
N SER A 164 -2.47 -1.69 -15.11
CA SER A 164 -1.05 -1.83 -15.38
C SER A 164 -0.62 -3.30 -15.37
N GLY A 165 0.48 -3.63 -16.05
CA GLY A 165 0.98 -5.02 -16.10
C GLY A 165 1.27 -5.62 -14.71
N TRP A 166 1.71 -4.80 -13.75
CA TRP A 166 1.95 -5.24 -12.37
C TRP A 166 0.66 -5.55 -11.60
N GLU A 167 -0.40 -4.76 -11.81
CA GLU A 167 -1.72 -5.03 -11.22
C GLU A 167 -2.30 -6.35 -11.74
N LEU A 168 -2.06 -6.66 -13.03
CA LEU A 168 -2.48 -7.94 -13.61
C LEU A 168 -1.73 -9.12 -12.99
N ILE A 169 -0.41 -8.99 -12.81
CA ILE A 169 0.42 -10.00 -12.13
C ILE A 169 -0.08 -10.22 -10.70
N PHE A 170 -0.38 -9.13 -9.98
CA PHE A 170 -0.93 -9.21 -8.62
C PHE A 170 -2.27 -9.95 -8.56
N LEU A 171 -3.23 -9.56 -9.42
CA LEU A 171 -4.55 -10.22 -9.50
C LEU A 171 -4.43 -11.70 -9.84
N PHE A 172 -3.49 -12.07 -10.70
CA PHE A 172 -3.26 -13.45 -11.06
C PHE A 172 -2.62 -14.27 -9.95
N LEU A 173 -1.62 -13.72 -9.26
CA LEU A 173 -1.03 -14.37 -8.10
C LEU A 173 -2.11 -14.61 -7.04
N LYS A 174 -3.01 -13.63 -6.86
CA LYS A 174 -4.17 -13.76 -5.97
C LYS A 174 -5.15 -14.85 -6.46
N PHE A 175 -5.43 -14.94 -7.76
CA PHE A 175 -6.24 -16.00 -8.35
C PHE A 175 -5.63 -17.39 -8.09
N LEU A 176 -4.31 -17.54 -8.21
CA LEU A 176 -3.62 -18.80 -7.90
C LEU A 176 -3.61 -19.16 -6.41
N ILE A 177 -3.67 -18.19 -5.51
CA ILE A 177 -3.63 -18.47 -4.08
C ILE A 177 -5.05 -18.72 -3.54
N PHE A 178 -6.03 -17.94 -3.98
CA PHE A 178 -7.40 -17.96 -3.45
C PHE A 178 -8.39 -18.77 -4.30
N GLY A 179 -8.09 -19.00 -5.57
CA GLY A 179 -8.84 -19.90 -6.45
C GLY A 179 -8.63 -21.39 -6.13
N TYR A 180 -7.63 -21.73 -5.30
CA TYR A 180 -7.27 -23.11 -4.94
C TYR A 180 -7.83 -23.55 -3.57
N THR A 181 -8.55 -22.71 -2.84
CA THR A 181 -9.10 -23.04 -1.51
C THR A 181 -10.56 -23.52 -1.58
N ALA A 182 -10.88 -24.39 -2.54
CA ALA A 182 -12.08 -25.23 -2.54
C ALA A 182 -11.75 -26.59 -3.19
N PRO A 183 -12.24 -27.72 -2.65
CA PRO A 183 -11.57 -28.70 -1.75
C PRO A 183 -10.42 -29.51 -2.42
N PRO A 184 -9.70 -30.43 -1.72
CA PRO A 184 -8.29 -30.75 -2.02
C PRO A 184 -8.10 -31.68 -3.24
N LEU A 185 -7.08 -31.40 -4.06
CA LEU A 185 -6.60 -32.29 -5.12
C LEU A 185 -5.74 -33.44 -4.56
N PRO A 186 -5.79 -34.64 -5.17
CA PRO A 186 -4.83 -35.70 -4.91
C PRO A 186 -3.45 -35.34 -5.51
N SER A 187 -2.42 -35.61 -4.72
CA SER A 187 -0.97 -35.51 -4.96
C SER A 187 -0.50 -35.13 -6.37
N LEU A 188 0.02 -33.90 -6.52
CA LEU A 188 0.79 -33.47 -7.68
C LEU A 188 2.26 -33.84 -7.48
N SER A 189 2.71 -34.91 -8.13
CA SER A 189 4.13 -35.20 -8.26
C SER A 189 4.78 -34.20 -9.24
N SER A 190 5.80 -33.51 -8.74
CA SER A 190 6.86 -32.80 -9.48
C SER A 190 6.64 -31.32 -9.81
N SER A 191 6.90 -30.46 -8.81
CA SER A 191 7.02 -28.98 -8.92
C SER A 191 8.01 -28.48 -9.99
N SER A 192 8.96 -29.31 -10.43
CA SER A 192 10.01 -28.92 -11.38
C SER A 192 9.49 -28.65 -12.79
N SER A 193 8.50 -29.42 -13.26
CA SER A 193 7.92 -29.27 -14.61
C SER A 193 6.99 -28.05 -14.67
N PHE A 194 6.39 -27.71 -13.54
CA PHE A 194 5.48 -26.56 -13.40
C PHE A 194 6.21 -25.22 -13.54
N LEU A 195 7.39 -25.09 -12.92
CA LEU A 195 8.21 -23.88 -13.02
C LEU A 195 8.82 -23.69 -14.43
N HIS A 196 9.23 -24.78 -15.08
CA HIS A 196 9.75 -24.72 -16.46
C HIS A 196 8.67 -24.37 -17.49
N PHE A 197 7.44 -24.84 -17.30
CA PHE A 197 6.30 -24.44 -18.13
C PHE A 197 5.95 -22.95 -17.92
N TRP A 198 6.01 -22.48 -16.67
CA TRP A 198 5.73 -21.09 -16.29
C TRP A 198 6.72 -20.06 -16.83
N LEU A 199 8.01 -20.39 -16.86
CA LEU A 199 9.05 -19.54 -17.49
C LEU A 199 8.89 -19.45 -19.01
N TYR A 200 8.36 -20.49 -19.67
CA TYR A 200 8.26 -20.56 -21.13
C TYR A 200 6.99 -19.92 -21.69
N THR A 201 5.92 -19.83 -20.88
CA THR A 201 4.64 -19.24 -21.32
C THR A 201 4.51 -17.75 -21.07
N TRP A 202 5.55 -17.04 -20.63
CA TRP A 202 5.49 -15.61 -20.34
C TRP A 202 5.38 -14.76 -21.62
N PRO A 203 4.26 -14.09 -21.89
CA PRO A 203 4.13 -13.18 -23.02
C PRO A 203 4.15 -11.73 -22.50
N SER A 204 5.03 -10.90 -23.03
CA SER A 204 5.21 -9.48 -22.66
C SER A 204 4.01 -8.55 -22.95
N ASN A 205 2.81 -9.09 -23.23
CA ASN A 205 1.60 -8.33 -23.59
C ASN A 205 0.41 -8.70 -22.70
N ASN A 206 -0.22 -7.69 -22.07
CA ASN A 206 -1.38 -7.81 -21.17
C ASN A 206 -2.55 -8.64 -21.73
N ILE A 207 -2.76 -8.63 -23.05
CA ILE A 207 -3.83 -9.40 -23.73
C ILE A 207 -3.57 -10.92 -23.66
N ASN A 208 -2.30 -11.33 -23.75
CA ASN A 208 -1.95 -12.76 -23.80
C ASN A 208 -1.97 -13.40 -22.40
N PHE A 209 -1.76 -12.60 -21.36
CA PHE A 209 -1.80 -13.04 -19.97
C PHE A 209 -3.18 -13.57 -19.56
N PHE A 210 -4.23 -12.80 -19.82
CA PHE A 210 -5.59 -13.21 -19.51
C PHE A 210 -6.13 -14.30 -20.46
N LYS A 211 -5.65 -14.32 -21.70
CA LYS A 211 -5.86 -15.45 -22.62
C LYS A 211 -5.20 -16.73 -22.10
N CYS A 212 -4.10 -16.62 -21.34
CA CYS A 212 -3.47 -17.73 -20.63
C CYS A 212 -4.34 -18.19 -19.45
N ILE A 213 -4.86 -17.26 -18.63
CA ILE A 213 -5.74 -17.57 -17.48
C ILE A 213 -7.02 -18.29 -17.94
N SER A 214 -7.69 -17.78 -18.98
CA SER A 214 -8.87 -18.42 -19.57
C SER A 214 -8.57 -19.79 -20.19
N ARG A 215 -7.39 -19.99 -20.78
CA ARG A 215 -6.94 -21.29 -21.28
C ARG A 215 -6.63 -22.27 -20.16
N LEU A 216 -5.96 -21.84 -19.10
CA LEU A 216 -5.69 -22.66 -17.91
C LEU A 216 -7.01 -23.09 -17.23
N ARG A 217 -8.01 -22.21 -17.20
CA ARG A 217 -9.37 -22.53 -16.71
C ARG A 217 -10.04 -23.62 -17.55
N LYS A 218 -10.02 -23.52 -18.88
CA LYS A 218 -10.57 -24.57 -19.77
C LYS A 218 -9.90 -25.94 -19.61
N ILE A 219 -8.60 -25.95 -19.35
CA ILE A 219 -7.83 -27.18 -19.13
C ILE A 219 -8.23 -27.83 -17.79
N TYR A 220 -8.52 -27.03 -16.77
CA TYR A 220 -9.02 -27.50 -15.48
C TYR A 220 -10.44 -28.05 -15.58
N ASP A 221 -11.38 -27.28 -16.14
CA ASP A 221 -12.79 -27.72 -16.29
C ASP A 221 -12.91 -28.98 -17.16
N GLY A 222 -12.08 -29.10 -18.21
CA GLY A 222 -12.04 -30.31 -19.06
C GLY A 222 -11.47 -31.55 -18.36
N HIS A 223 -10.74 -31.39 -17.26
CA HIS A 223 -10.22 -32.50 -16.47
C HIS A 223 -11.26 -33.10 -15.51
N ASP A 224 -12.32 -32.36 -15.20
CA ASP A 224 -13.45 -32.82 -14.39
C ASP A 224 -14.53 -33.53 -15.24
N GLU A 225 -14.72 -33.15 -16.52
CA GLU A 225 -15.62 -33.87 -17.45
C GLU A 225 -15.13 -35.27 -17.81
N VAL A 226 -13.81 -35.49 -17.93
CA VAL A 226 -13.23 -36.81 -18.24
C VAL A 226 -13.28 -37.76 -17.04
N ARG A 227 -13.52 -37.27 -15.82
CA ARG A 227 -13.61 -38.10 -14.61
C ARG A 227 -15.05 -38.55 -14.29
N ASN A 228 -16.05 -38.07 -15.02
CA ASN A 228 -17.48 -38.38 -14.83
C ASN A 228 -18.09 -39.20 -15.99
N ASN A 229 -17.27 -39.81 -16.86
CA ASN A 229 -17.70 -40.82 -17.84
C ASN A 229 -16.90 -42.11 -17.67
#